data_AF-A0A434CIC1-F1
#
_entry.id   AF-A0A434CIC1-F1
#
_cell.length_a   1.000
_cell.length_b   1.000
_cell.length_c   1.000
_cell.angle_alpha   90.00
_cell.angle_beta   90.00
_cell.angle_gamma   90.00
#
_symmetry.space_group_name_H-M   'P 1'
#
loop_
_entity.id
_entity.type
_entity.pdbx_description
1 polymer ?
#
loop_
_entity_poly.entity_id
_entity_poly.type
_entity_poly.pdbx_seq_one_letter_code
_entity_poly.pdbx_strand_id
1 'polypeptide(L)'
;MIETGDTLLDRLGRWLAGRLQEESSGYEPYTPSDAETLRRTLEPGDILLIEGNQKISAAIKYLTQSTWSHAAFYVGDALPEPADGSERRRLIEVTLG
;
A
#
# COMPACT_ATOMS: atom_id res chain seq x y z
N MET A 1 18.62 20.44 -26.30
CA MET A 1 18.66 18.96 -26.35
C MET A 1 19.82 18.53 -25.45
N ILE A 2 19.55 18.32 -24.16
CA ILE A 2 20.57 17.88 -23.20
C ILE A 2 20.14 16.49 -22.73
N GLU A 3 20.68 15.47 -23.39
CA GLU A 3 20.79 14.14 -22.82
C GLU A 3 21.99 14.16 -21.87
N THR A 4 21.77 13.99 -20.57
CA THR A 4 22.86 13.82 -19.62
C THR A 4 22.40 12.95 -18.46
N GLY A 5 22.70 11.64 -18.57
CA GLY A 5 23.09 10.83 -17.41
C GLY A 5 22.07 9.89 -16.78
N ASP A 6 21.32 9.09 -17.53
CA ASP A 6 20.39 8.07 -16.99
C ASP A 6 21.07 6.79 -16.40
N THR A 7 22.35 6.87 -15.99
CA THR A 7 23.21 5.69 -16.21
C THR A 7 23.63 4.91 -14.96
N LEU A 8 23.76 5.52 -13.79
CA LEU A 8 24.25 4.80 -12.59
C LEU A 8 23.50 5.15 -11.31
N LEU A 9 23.24 6.43 -11.04
CA LEU A 9 22.44 6.83 -9.89
C LEU A 9 21.00 6.33 -10.02
N ASP A 10 20.42 6.37 -11.23
CA ASP A 10 19.08 5.82 -11.46
C ASP A 10 19.04 4.30 -11.33
N ARG A 11 20.12 3.60 -11.71
CA ARG A 11 20.23 2.15 -11.49
C ARG A 11 20.37 1.82 -10.00
N LEU A 12 21.17 2.59 -9.26
CA LEU A 12 21.33 2.41 -7.82
C LEU A 12 20.03 2.76 -7.07
N GLY A 13 19.34 3.82 -7.49
CA GLY A 13 18.05 4.25 -6.96
C GLY A 13 16.98 3.19 -7.19
N ARG A 14 16.86 2.65 -8.42
CA ARG A 14 15.95 1.54 -8.73
C ARG A 14 16.27 0.28 -7.93
N TRP A 15 17.55 -0.01 -7.71
CA TRP A 15 17.98 -1.15 -6.89
C TRP A 15 17.64 -0.97 -5.41
N LEU A 16 17.84 0.23 -4.85
CA LEU A 16 17.46 0.57 -3.48
C LEU A 16 15.94 0.56 -3.30
N ALA A 17 15.19 1.11 -4.27
CA ALA A 17 13.73 1.07 -4.28
C ALA A 17 13.21 -0.37 -4.28
N GLY A 18 13.75 -1.24 -5.16
CA GLY A 18 13.41 -2.66 -5.16
C GLY A 18 13.74 -3.34 -3.82
N ARG A 19 14.88 -3.02 -3.22
CA ARG A 19 15.27 -3.54 -1.90
C ARG A 19 14.36 -3.09 -0.76
N LEU A 20 13.78 -1.89 -0.84
CA LEU A 20 12.83 -1.34 0.15
C LEU A 20 11.42 -1.90 -0.02
N GLN A 21 11.06 -2.26 -1.26
CA GLN A 21 9.81 -2.93 -1.63
C GLN A 21 9.83 -4.44 -1.35
N GLU A 22 11.02 -5.06 -1.21
CA GLU A 22 11.13 -6.45 -0.79
C GLU A 22 10.38 -6.70 0.54
N GLU A 23 9.59 -7.77 0.57
CA GLU A 23 8.87 -8.21 1.76
C GLU A 23 9.86 -8.62 2.86
N SER A 24 9.56 -8.25 4.10
CA SER A 24 10.35 -8.66 5.25
C SER A 24 9.98 -10.11 5.58
N SER A 25 10.87 -11.04 5.28
CA SER A 25 10.67 -12.47 5.57
C SER A 25 10.47 -12.70 7.07
N GLY A 26 9.26 -13.06 7.48
CA GLY A 26 8.95 -13.47 8.86
C GLY A 26 7.88 -12.67 9.59
N TYR A 27 7.10 -11.82 8.91
CA TYR A 27 5.97 -11.12 9.55
C TYR A 27 4.67 -11.93 9.47
N GLU A 28 4.19 -12.40 10.63
CA GLU A 28 2.84 -12.95 10.80
C GLU A 28 1.87 -11.79 11.09
N PRO A 29 0.79 -11.60 10.28
CA PRO A 29 -0.21 -10.57 10.53
C PRO A 29 -0.81 -10.71 11.93
N TYR A 30 -0.62 -9.73 12.80
CA TYR A 30 -1.14 -9.76 14.18
C TYR A 30 -2.69 -9.69 14.23
N THR A 31 -3.33 -9.26 13.15
CA THR A 31 -4.79 -9.02 13.13
C THR A 31 -5.46 -9.99 12.16
N PRO A 32 -6.17 -11.03 12.64
CA PRO A 32 -7.09 -11.79 11.80
C PRO A 32 -8.30 -10.91 11.51
N SER A 33 -8.25 -10.17 10.40
CA SER A 33 -9.39 -9.37 9.94
C SER A 33 -10.37 -10.25 9.19
N ASP A 34 -11.57 -10.45 9.73
CA ASP A 34 -12.70 -10.95 8.94
C ASP A 34 -13.09 -9.90 7.91
N ALA A 35 -12.51 -10.03 6.72
CA ALA A 35 -12.68 -9.07 5.63
C ALA A 35 -14.14 -8.90 5.22
N GLU A 36 -14.97 -9.95 5.32
CA GLU A 36 -16.37 -9.87 4.94
C GLU A 36 -17.19 -9.10 5.98
N THR A 37 -16.92 -9.27 7.27
CA THR A 37 -17.55 -8.44 8.31
C THR A 37 -17.10 -6.99 8.18
N LEU A 38 -15.81 -6.74 7.98
CA LEU A 38 -15.29 -5.38 7.76
C LEU A 38 -15.97 -4.72 6.55
N ARG A 39 -16.10 -5.45 5.44
CA ARG A 39 -16.76 -4.94 4.22
C ARG A 39 -18.22 -4.57 4.44
N ARG A 40 -18.93 -5.24 5.34
CA ARG A 40 -20.33 -4.94 5.68
C ARG A 40 -20.48 -3.72 6.58
N THR A 41 -19.44 -3.35 7.32
CA THR A 41 -19.46 -2.22 8.26
C THR A 41 -18.90 -0.92 7.69
N LEU A 42 -18.16 -0.99 6.57
CA LEU A 42 -17.51 0.18 5.97
C LEU A 42 -18.51 1.13 5.29
N GLU A 43 -18.38 2.41 5.60
CA GLU A 43 -19.14 3.51 4.99
C GLU A 43 -18.23 4.42 4.16
N PRO A 44 -18.70 4.95 3.01
CA PRO A 44 -17.92 5.89 2.21
C PRO A 44 -17.44 7.07 3.06
N GLY A 45 -16.13 7.29 3.10
CA GLY A 45 -15.52 8.24 4.03
C GLY A 45 -14.55 7.60 5.02
N ASP A 46 -14.70 6.30 5.29
CA ASP A 46 -13.87 5.59 6.25
C ASP A 46 -12.40 5.50 5.78
N ILE A 47 -11.49 5.56 6.77
CA ILE A 47 -10.06 5.35 6.58
C ILE A 47 -9.67 4.03 7.21
N LEU A 48 -9.21 3.09 6.38
CA LEU A 48 -8.64 1.83 6.84
C LEU A 48 -7.16 2.04 7.12
N LEU A 49 -6.70 1.66 8.31
CA LEU A 49 -5.28 1.59 8.64
C LEU A 49 -4.78 0.16 8.37
N ILE A 50 -3.69 0.06 7.63
CA ILE A 50 -3.18 -1.21 7.11
C ILE A 50 -1.76 -1.45 7.61
N GLU A 51 -1.56 -2.66 8.07
CA GLU A 51 -0.25 -3.17 8.40
C GLU A 51 0.44 -3.72 7.16
N GLY A 52 1.49 -3.03 6.70
CA GLY A 52 2.31 -3.44 5.56
C GLY A 52 3.44 -4.37 6.00
N ASN A 53 3.84 -5.26 5.08
CA ASN A 53 4.86 -6.29 5.27
C ASN A 53 6.20 -5.97 4.55
N GLN A 54 6.29 -4.81 3.88
CA GLN A 54 7.50 -4.39 3.14
C GLN A 54 8.54 -3.77 4.10
N LYS A 55 9.82 -3.73 3.71
CA LYS A 55 10.87 -3.10 4.55
C LYS A 55 10.59 -1.61 4.80
N ILE A 56 10.01 -0.90 3.83
CA ILE A 56 9.54 0.48 4.04
C ILE A 56 8.45 0.55 5.12
N SER A 57 7.56 -0.44 5.19
CA SER A 57 6.55 -0.53 6.25
C SER A 57 7.19 -0.69 7.62
N ALA A 58 8.22 -1.53 7.74
CA ALA A 58 8.96 -1.67 8.99
C ALA A 58 9.63 -0.35 9.42
N ALA A 59 10.21 0.40 8.48
CA ALA A 59 10.79 1.72 8.76
C ALA A 59 9.73 2.73 9.21
N ILE A 60 8.57 2.80 8.54
CA ILE A 60 7.45 3.68 8.94
C ILE A 60 6.97 3.33 10.35
N LYS A 61 6.72 2.04 10.63
CA LYS A 61 6.28 1.58 11.96
C LYS A 61 7.29 1.97 13.04
N TYR A 62 8.58 1.72 12.78
CA TYR A 62 9.65 2.05 13.72
C TYR A 62 9.76 3.56 13.98
N LEU A 63 9.73 4.38 12.94
CA LEU A 63 9.89 5.83 13.09
C LEU A 63 8.68 6.50 13.76
N THR A 64 7.47 6.02 13.48
CA THR A 64 6.22 6.58 14.01
C THR A 64 5.79 5.97 15.34
N GLN A 65 6.44 4.88 15.77
CA GLN A 65 6.01 4.07 16.92
C GLN A 65 4.54 3.63 16.80
N SER A 66 4.11 3.31 15.58
CA SER A 66 2.76 2.85 15.25
C SER A 66 2.81 1.47 14.62
N THR A 67 1.78 0.64 14.83
CA THR A 67 1.63 -0.64 14.12
C THR A 67 1.23 -0.44 12.65
N TRP A 68 0.66 0.73 12.33
CA TRP A 68 0.13 1.04 11.01
C TRP A 68 1.20 1.66 10.11
N SER A 69 1.30 1.16 8.89
CA SER A 69 2.27 1.66 7.91
C SER A 69 1.61 2.31 6.68
N HIS A 70 0.36 1.94 6.41
CA HIS A 70 -0.40 2.40 5.26
C HIS A 70 -1.80 2.80 5.71
N ALA A 71 -2.47 3.59 4.88
CA ALA A 71 -3.87 3.92 5.04
C ALA A 71 -4.57 3.90 3.67
N ALA A 72 -5.83 3.50 3.64
CA ALA A 72 -6.66 3.52 2.44
C ALA A 72 -8.00 4.20 2.72
N PHE A 73 -8.46 5.01 1.77
CA PHE A 73 -9.76 5.68 1.81
C PHE A 73 -10.82 4.82 1.14
N TYR A 74 -11.92 4.54 1.84
CA TYR A 74 -13.03 3.79 1.30
C TYR A 74 -14.02 4.70 0.57
N VAL A 75 -14.20 4.45 -0.74
CA VAL A 75 -15.05 5.26 -1.63
C VAL A 75 -16.42 4.63 -1.92
N GLY A 76 -16.69 3.43 -1.38
CA GLY A 76 -17.90 2.68 -1.69
C GLY A 76 -18.07 2.46 -3.20
N ASP A 77 -19.22 2.84 -3.74
CA ASP A 77 -19.58 2.63 -5.15
C ASP A 77 -19.35 3.86 -6.05
N ALA A 78 -18.50 4.80 -5.62
CA ALA A 78 -18.19 6.01 -6.39
C ALA A 78 -17.46 5.73 -7.72
N LEU A 79 -16.79 4.58 -7.85
CA LEU A 79 -16.13 4.16 -9.09
C LEU A 79 -17.04 3.27 -9.95
N PRO A 80 -16.96 3.38 -11.29
CA PRO A 80 -17.79 2.58 -12.20
C PRO A 80 -17.52 1.08 -12.05
N GLU A 81 -18.51 0.26 -12.44
CA GLU A 81 -18.31 -1.19 -12.51
C GLU A 81 -17.24 -1.55 -13.54
N PRO A 82 -16.30 -2.43 -13.21
CA PRO A 82 -15.35 -2.94 -14.18
C PRO A 82 -16.07 -3.69 -15.31
N ALA A 83 -15.71 -3.39 -16.56
CA ALA A 83 -16.29 -4.04 -17.73
C ALA A 83 -15.90 -5.52 -17.87
N ASP A 84 -14.85 -5.96 -17.17
CA ASP A 84 -14.31 -7.32 -17.17
C ASP A 84 -14.96 -8.22 -16.09
N GLY A 85 -15.91 -7.69 -15.32
CA GLY A 85 -16.57 -8.42 -14.23
C GLY A 85 -15.68 -8.64 -13.00
N SER A 86 -14.51 -7.99 -12.93
CA SER A 86 -13.67 -7.98 -11.73
C SER A 86 -14.35 -7.25 -10.58
N GLU A 87 -13.87 -7.47 -9.37
CA GLU A 87 -14.39 -6.78 -8.19
C GLU A 87 -14.21 -5.26 -8.34
N ARG A 88 -15.27 -4.51 -7.99
CA ARG A 88 -15.22 -3.04 -8.00
C ARG A 88 -14.11 -2.57 -7.06
N ARG A 89 -13.22 -1.70 -7.54
CA ARG A 89 -12.21 -1.04 -6.70
C ARG A 89 -12.92 -0.08 -5.75
N ARG A 90 -12.77 -0.29 -4.45
CA ARG A 90 -13.42 0.55 -3.41
C ARG A 90 -12.46 1.21 -2.44
N LEU A 91 -11.17 0.93 -2.57
CA LEU A 91 -10.12 1.49 -1.73
C LEU A 91 -9.17 2.31 -2.58
N ILE A 92 -8.86 3.52 -2.12
CA ILE A 92 -7.82 4.38 -2.68
C ILE A 92 -6.67 4.42 -1.68
N GLU A 93 -5.51 3.92 -2.09
CA GLU A 93 -4.26 4.06 -1.35
C GLU A 93 -3.33 5.06 -2.01
N VAL A 94 -2.45 5.67 -1.21
CA VAL A 94 -1.34 6.47 -1.74
C VAL A 94 -0.12 5.57 -1.87
N THR A 95 0.25 5.25 -3.11
CA THR A 95 1.53 4.57 -3.38
C THR A 95 2.63 5.64 -3.49
N LEU A 96 3.65 5.56 -2.63
CA LEU A 96 4.89 6.30 -2.83
C LEU A 96 5.71 5.51 -3.86
N GLY A 97 5.86 6.09 -5.07
CA GLY A 97 6.51 5.47 -6.22
C GLY A 97 8.01 5.24 -6.07
#